data_AF-A0A7J0C1J1-F1
#
_entry.id   AF-A0A7J0C1J1-F1
#
_cell.length_a   1.000
_cell.length_b   1.000
_cell.length_c   1.000
_cell.angle_alpha   90.00
_cell.angle_beta   90.00
_cell.angle_gamma   90.00
#
_symmetry.space_group_name_H-M   'P 1'
#
loop_
_entity.id
_entity.type
_entity.pdbx_description
1 polymer ?
#
loop_
_entity_poly.entity_id
_entity_poly.type
_entity_poly.pdbx_seq_one_letter_code
_entity_poly.pdbx_strand_id
1 'polypeptide(L)' 'MTASGNYVNGTATDLIAVHNAQYPAEQLASGAGWTPELRTRVDDPRALPALVTRKAGAGKVR' A
#
# COMPACT_ATOMS: atom_id res chain seq x y z
N MET A 1 -5.30 -11.63 1.57
CA MET A 1 -5.11 -10.22 1.18
C MET A 1 -3.72 -10.01 0.62
N THR A 2 -3.53 -9.13 -0.36
CA THR A 2 -2.20 -8.70 -0.81
C THR A 2 -1.86 -7.36 -0.16
N ALA A 3 -0.79 -7.31 0.65
CA ALA A 3 -0.27 -6.09 1.25
C ALA A 3 1.26 -6.09 1.09
N SER A 4 1.80 -5.12 0.38
CA SER A 4 3.23 -5.00 0.09
C SER A 4 3.59 -3.53 -0.12
N GLY A 5 4.83 -3.16 0.21
CA GLY A 5 5.33 -1.79 0.06
C GLY A 5 4.69 -0.79 1.04
N ASN A 6 4.18 -1.26 2.18
CA ASN A 6 3.60 -0.37 3.18
C ASN A 6 4.70 0.29 4.01
N TYR A 7 4.59 1.61 4.16
CA TYR A 7 5.43 2.40 5.06
C TYR A 7 4.54 3.12 6.06
N VAL A 8 4.79 2.90 7.36
CA VAL A 8 4.10 3.61 8.45
C VAL A 8 5.12 4.51 9.11
N ASN A 9 4.84 5.81 9.16
CA ASN A 9 5.75 6.83 9.69
C ASN A 9 7.17 6.75 9.09
N GLY A 10 7.26 6.46 7.79
CA GLY A 10 8.53 6.35 7.07
C GLY A 10 9.29 5.03 7.27
N THR A 11 8.74 4.09 8.03
CA THR A 11 9.35 2.76 8.26
C THR A 11 8.60 1.68 7.48
N ALA A 12 9.32 0.79 6.80
CA ALA A 12 8.71 -0.34 6.11
C ALA A 12 8.00 -1.25 7.13
N THR A 13 6.75 -1.63 6.86
CA THR A 13 5.92 -2.36 7.81
C THR A 13 5.15 -3.48 7.12
N ASP A 14 5.30 -4.69 7.66
CA ASP A 14 4.46 -5.83 7.27
C ASP A 14 3.12 -5.75 8.02
N LEU A 15 2.10 -5.22 7.35
CA LEU A 15 0.77 -5.06 7.95
C LEU A 15 0.06 -6.39 8.21
N ILE A 16 0.35 -7.46 7.46
CA ILE A 16 -0.26 -8.77 7.70
C ILE A 16 0.34 -9.38 8.97
N ALA A 17 1.67 -9.32 9.12
CA ALA A 17 2.34 -9.80 10.32
C ALA A 17 1.91 -9.01 11.58
N VAL A 18 1.83 -7.68 11.49
CA VAL A 18 1.36 -6.83 12.59
C VAL A 18 -0.08 -7.20 13.00
N HIS A 19 -0.99 -7.36 12.03
CA HIS A 19 -2.37 -7.77 12.32
C HIS A 19 -2.42 -9.14 12.99
N ASN A 20 -1.75 -10.15 12.43
CA ASN A 20 -1.79 -11.52 12.95
C ASN A 20 -1.19 -11.64 14.36
N ALA A 21 -0.20 -10.80 14.69
CA ALA A 21 0.36 -10.73 16.04
C ALA A 21 -0.63 -10.12 17.06
N GLN A 22 -1.40 -9.10 16.65
CA GLN A 22 -2.42 -8.49 17.52
C GLN A 22 -3.70 -9.32 17.63
N TYR A 23 -4.09 -10.02 16.56
CA TYR A 23 -5.36 -10.74 16.47
C TYR A 23 -5.15 -12.21 16.08
N PRO A 24 -4.64 -13.07 16.99
CA PRO A 24 -4.31 -14.46 16.67
C PRO A 24 -5.50 -15.31 16.23
N ALA A 25 -6.72 -14.96 16.64
CA ALA A 25 -7.95 -15.67 16.27
C ALA A 25 -8.50 -15.28 14.88
N GLU A 26 -7.97 -14.21 14.28
CA GLU A 26 -8.45 -13.63 13.01
C GLU A 26 -7.32 -13.50 12.00
N GLN A 27 -6.65 -14.63 11.73
CA GLN A 27 -5.47 -14.63 10.86
C GLN A 27 -5.82 -14.26 9.42
N LEU A 28 -5.11 -13.24 8.92
CA LEU A 28 -5.12 -12.87 7.52
C LEU A 28 -4.12 -13.74 6.76
N ALA A 29 -4.60 -14.42 5.72
CA ALA A 29 -3.75 -15.08 4.73
C ALA A 29 -3.16 -14.05 3.75
N SER A 30 -1.91 -14.29 3.33
CA SER A 30 -1.29 -13.53 2.24
C SER A 30 -1.82 -13.96 0.87
N GLY A 31 -1.87 -13.03 -0.07
CA GLY A 31 -2.38 -13.23 -1.43
C GLY A 31 -3.88 -12.99 -1.55
N ALA A 32 -4.31 -12.45 -2.69
CA ALA A 32 -5.71 -12.19 -2.99
C ALA A 32 -6.33 -13.22 -3.95
N GLY A 33 -5.55 -14.18 -4.46
CA GLY A 33 -6.01 -15.15 -5.46
C GLY A 33 -6.06 -14.61 -6.89
N TRP A 34 -5.64 -13.37 -7.11
CA TRP A 34 -5.53 -12.75 -8.44
C TRP A 34 -4.37 -11.74 -8.47
N THR A 35 -3.88 -11.45 -9.67
CA THR A 35 -2.84 -10.44 -9.90
C THR A 35 -3.39 -9.31 -10.76
N PRO A 36 -3.24 -8.03 -10.37
CA PRO A 36 -3.61 -6.89 -11.21
C PRO A 36 -2.73 -6.81 -12.46
N GLU A 37 -3.34 -6.76 -13.64
CA GLU A 37 -2.60 -6.69 -14.92
C GLU A 37 -2.56 -5.28 -15.52
N LEU A 38 -3.62 -4.49 -15.34
CA LEU A 38 -3.74 -3.15 -15.96
C LEU A 38 -3.13 -2.05 -15.08
N ARG A 39 -1.81 -1.94 -15.08
CA ARG A 39 -1.08 -0.83 -14.43
C ARG A 39 0.05 -0.33 -15.32
N THR A 40 0.11 0.97 -15.55
CA THR A 40 1.21 1.58 -16.33
C THR A 40 2.49 1.74 -15.50
N ARG A 41 2.35 1.93 -14.17
CA ARG A 41 3.46 2.15 -13.23
C ARG A 41 2.97 2.02 -11.80
N VAL A 42 3.87 1.59 -10.91
CA VAL A 42 3.74 1.70 -9.45
C VAL A 42 4.92 2.52 -8.94
N ASP A 43 4.66 3.59 -8.20
CA ASP A 43 5.69 4.45 -7.62
C ASP A 43 6.28 3.90 -6.34
N ASP A 44 7.50 4.33 -6.00
CA ASP A 44 8.09 4.09 -4.68
C ASP A 44 7.19 4.73 -3.59
N PRO A 45 6.74 3.97 -2.57
CA PRO A 45 5.87 4.46 -1.52
C PRO A 45 6.38 5.73 -0.81
N ARG A 46 7.70 5.90 -0.71
CA ARG A 46 8.31 7.06 -0.03
C ARG A 46 8.16 8.35 -0.83
N ALA A 47 7.99 8.26 -2.14
CA ALA A 47 7.73 9.43 -3.00
C ALA A 47 6.23 9.82 -3.03
N LEU A 48 5.34 8.92 -2.60
CA LEU A 48 3.89 9.12 -2.71
C LEU A 48 3.37 10.36 -2.01
N PRO A 49 3.80 10.73 -0.77
CA PRO A 49 3.29 11.94 -0.12
C PRO A 49 3.45 13.17 -1.01
N ALA A 50 4.66 13.40 -1.54
CA ALA A 50 4.93 14.55 -2.41
C ALA A 50 4.18 14.48 -3.75
N LEU A 51 4.12 13.29 -4.37
CA LEU A 51 3.44 13.09 -5.65
C LEU A 51 1.94 13.34 -5.54
N VAL A 52 1.29 12.77 -4.52
CA VAL A 52 -0.15 12.88 -4.29
C VAL A 52 -0.51 14.31 -3.91
N THR A 53 0.21 14.93 -2.96
CA THR A 53 -0.01 16.34 -2.58
C THR A 53 0.04 17.29 -3.77
N ARG A 54 0.98 17.06 -4.71
CA ARG A 54 1.15 17.95 -5.86
C ARG A 54 0.15 17.69 -6.99
N LYS A 55 -0.21 16.42 -7.23
CA LYS A 55 -0.88 16.01 -8.47
C LYS A 55 -2.34 15.59 -8.31
N ALA A 56 -2.77 15.19 -7.11
CA ALA A 56 -4.14 14.72 -6.91
C ALA A 56 -5.13 15.88 -6.74
N GLY A 57 -6.35 15.71 -7.27
CA GLY A 57 -7.46 16.66 -7.12
C GLY A 57 -7.76 17.50 -8.36
N ALA A 58 -8.92 18.14 -8.35
CA ALA A 58 -9.37 19.01 -9.43
C ALA A 58 -8.43 20.23 -9.60
N GLY A 59 -8.28 20.69 -10.84
CA GLY A 59 -7.45 21.86 -11.17
C GLY A 59 -5.92 21.64 -11.07
N LYS A 60 -5.45 20.40 -10.87
CA LYS A 60 -4.01 20.05 -10.88
C LYS A 60 -3.50 19.59 -12.24
N VAL A 61 -4.41 19.28 -13.15
CA VAL A 61 -4.11 18.97 -14.55
C VAL A 61 -4.04 20.29 -15.32
N ARG A 62 -3.01 20.44 -16.14
CA ARG A 62 -2.83 21.57 -17.06
C ARG A 62 -3.23 21.14 -18.46
#